data_AF-A0A9W9CBW6-F1
#
_entry.id   AF-A0A9W9CBW6-F1
#
_cell.length_a   1.000
_cell.length_b   1.000
_cell.length_c   1.000
_cell.angle_alpha   90.00
_cell.angle_beta   90.00
_cell.angle_gamma   90.00
#
_symmetry.space_group_name_H-M   'P 1'
#
loop_
_entity.id
_entity.type
_entity.pdbx_description
1 polymer ?
#
loop_
_entity_poly.entity_id
_entity_poly.type
_entity_poly.pdbx_seq_one_letter_code
_entity_poly.pdbx_strand_id
1 'polypeptide(L)'
;MRRISIDSFGLTGAKSGAAYYTKRRSPWYSSRPRLLTTILCFLAFYTWLNFGGHQILIPKDSWEVVEQNLTTALILEDDVDWDVRIRQNLQRFALASRFLSGNKEILSSSPQYKIEHVENVETEETTFRSLDDNHTMSHLPSIPLASLYRKSHHPQPHLSSPYGDPSQWDVLWIGHCGAGFPRYSPLHKKTDVTTANVVLTNSNDETVPAQRHLKAHPFQGSLDPLADAYPPHTRIYHRSTGGELCTVAYAVSQRGARRLLHQFGVKGWNGIFDSELGRWCAGEDPDMGASHAPPSPSSKKEIKKDARERVCLASQPPIFAHHHPMDGESDIGGLGGGYATKFETKYLRYSVRMNLERIVMGWRGKELVDQWPDEGGHATR
;
A
#
# COMPACT_ATOMS: atom_id res chain seq x y z
N MET A 1 26.22 -9.68 4.68
CA MET A 1 24.93 -10.30 4.31
C MET A 1 25.17 -11.80 4.09
N ARG A 2 24.75 -12.66 5.03
CA ARG A 2 24.75 -14.13 4.83
C ARG A 2 23.30 -14.53 4.55
N ARG A 3 23.10 -15.05 3.34
CA ARG A 3 21.87 -15.68 2.85
C ARG A 3 21.92 -17.13 3.30
N ILE A 4 20.95 -17.58 4.07
CA ILE A 4 20.64 -19.02 4.17
C ILE A 4 19.53 -19.23 3.16
N SER A 5 19.91 -19.72 1.98
CA SER A 5 18.99 -20.24 0.97
C SER A 5 18.92 -21.73 1.20
N ILE A 6 17.70 -22.27 1.33
CA ILE A 6 17.50 -23.71 1.18
C ILE A 6 17.66 -24.00 -0.30
N ASP A 7 18.63 -24.87 -0.57
CA ASP A 7 19.06 -25.34 -1.88
C ASP A 7 18.17 -26.50 -2.28
N SER A 8 17.56 -26.43 -3.45
CA SER A 8 16.94 -27.57 -4.14
C SER A 8 16.86 -27.15 -5.59
N PHE A 9 17.86 -27.53 -6.38
CA PHE A 9 17.68 -28.27 -7.63
C PHE A 9 19.06 -28.51 -8.24
N GLY A 10 19.55 -29.75 -8.07
CA GLY A 10 20.67 -30.25 -8.84
C GLY A 10 20.29 -30.32 -10.32
N LEU A 11 20.99 -29.56 -11.15
CA LEU A 11 21.04 -29.77 -12.58
C LEU A 11 22.51 -29.73 -13.04
N THR A 12 22.92 -30.89 -13.55
CA THR A 12 24.21 -31.19 -14.15
C THR A 12 24.49 -30.33 -15.38
N GLY A 13 25.74 -29.88 -15.53
CA GLY A 13 26.16 -28.99 -16.60
C GLY A 13 26.32 -29.63 -17.98
N ALA A 14 26.44 -28.76 -18.98
CA ALA A 14 26.96 -29.08 -20.29
C ALA A 14 28.00 -28.01 -20.73
N LYS A 15 29.07 -28.50 -21.34
CA LYS A 15 30.28 -27.78 -21.77
C LYS A 15 30.14 -27.20 -23.19
N SER A 16 31.06 -26.28 -23.48
CA SER A 16 31.53 -25.77 -24.79
C SER A 16 30.66 -24.69 -25.44
N GLY A 17 31.19 -23.67 -26.10
CA GLY A 17 32.56 -23.23 -26.35
C GLY A 17 32.49 -21.94 -27.17
N ALA A 18 33.30 -20.92 -26.87
CA ALA A 18 33.35 -19.68 -27.64
C ALA A 18 34.80 -19.28 -27.91
N ALA A 19 35.08 -19.03 -29.19
CA ALA A 19 36.39 -18.72 -29.75
C ALA A 19 36.89 -17.33 -29.33
N TYR A 20 38.19 -17.25 -29.04
CA TYR A 20 38.90 -16.00 -28.72
C TYR A 20 39.37 -15.31 -30.01
N TYR A 21 39.00 -14.04 -30.19
CA TYR A 21 39.67 -13.14 -31.13
C TYR A 21 40.87 -12.48 -30.45
N THR A 22 42.06 -12.60 -31.06
CA THR A 22 43.30 -11.98 -30.59
C THR A 22 43.34 -10.48 -30.88
N LYS A 23 43.40 -9.65 -29.83
CA LYS A 23 43.59 -8.19 -29.95
C LYS A 23 45.07 -7.84 -29.75
N ARG A 24 45.63 -7.04 -30.66
CA ARG A 24 47.00 -6.50 -30.66
C ARG A 24 47.36 -5.87 -29.30
N ARG A 25 48.52 -6.25 -28.74
CA ARG A 25 49.10 -5.70 -27.51
C ARG A 25 49.68 -4.31 -27.77
N SER A 26 49.22 -3.30 -27.03
CA SER A 26 49.96 -2.06 -26.82
C SER A 26 50.80 -2.15 -25.53
N PRO A 27 51.90 -1.38 -25.40
CA PRO A 27 52.81 -1.47 -24.26
C PRO A 27 52.15 -1.04 -22.94
N TRP A 28 52.44 -1.78 -21.86
CA TRP A 28 51.76 -1.74 -20.56
C TRP A 28 51.94 -0.45 -19.73
N TYR A 29 52.73 0.51 -20.21
CA TYR A 29 53.10 1.71 -19.44
C TYR A 29 52.37 3.01 -19.85
N SER A 30 51.57 3.02 -20.92
CA SER A 30 50.89 4.24 -21.41
C SER A 30 49.52 4.55 -20.79
N SER A 31 49.05 3.78 -19.81
CA SER A 31 47.71 3.93 -19.20
C SER A 31 47.76 4.18 -17.69
N ARG A 32 48.55 5.18 -17.27
CA ARG A 32 48.72 5.56 -15.86
C ARG A 32 47.99 6.86 -15.46
N PRO A 33 46.66 6.89 -15.62
CA PRO A 33 45.82 7.41 -14.54
C PRO A 33 44.66 6.48 -14.14
N ARG A 34 44.50 5.32 -14.79
CA ARG A 34 43.32 4.46 -14.54
C ARG A 34 43.45 3.56 -13.32
N LEU A 35 44.64 3.03 -13.04
CA LEU A 35 44.82 2.08 -11.93
C LEU A 35 44.53 2.71 -10.56
N LEU A 36 45.03 3.93 -10.32
CA LEU A 36 44.81 4.61 -9.04
C LEU A 36 43.32 4.93 -8.85
N THR A 37 42.65 5.45 -9.88
CA THR A 37 41.22 5.75 -9.84
C THR A 37 40.39 4.49 -9.65
N THR A 38 40.74 3.40 -10.34
CA THR A 38 40.09 2.10 -10.15
C THR A 38 40.28 1.57 -8.73
N ILE A 39 41.51 1.63 -8.20
CA ILE A 39 41.81 1.23 -6.82
C ILE A 39 41.02 2.08 -5.82
N LEU A 40 40.96 3.40 -6.00
CA LEU A 40 40.20 4.31 -5.14
C LEU A 40 38.69 4.05 -5.23
N CYS A 41 38.14 3.78 -6.41
CA CYS A 41 36.74 3.38 -6.57
C CYS A 41 36.45 2.04 -5.88
N PHE A 42 37.33 1.04 -6.01
CA PHE A 42 37.15 -0.25 -5.33
C PHE A 42 37.32 -0.13 -3.81
N LEU A 43 38.24 0.72 -3.34
CA LEU A 43 38.38 1.02 -1.91
C LEU A 43 37.14 1.73 -1.37
N ALA A 44 36.63 2.75 -2.07
CA ALA A 44 35.41 3.45 -1.68
C ALA A 44 34.19 2.52 -1.69
N PHE A 45 34.09 1.63 -2.68
CA PHE A 45 33.03 0.63 -2.74
C PHE A 45 33.16 -0.43 -1.64
N TYR A 46 34.38 -0.90 -1.36
CA TYR A 46 34.68 -1.83 -0.28
C TYR A 46 34.38 -1.23 1.09
N THR A 47 34.75 0.02 1.33
CA THR A 47 34.45 0.71 2.60
C THR A 47 32.96 0.99 2.72
N TRP A 48 32.29 1.37 1.65
CA TRP A 48 30.84 1.54 1.65
C TRP A 48 30.09 0.22 1.94
N LEU A 49 30.53 -0.91 1.36
CA LEU A 49 29.93 -2.21 1.63
C LEU A 49 30.19 -2.73 3.06
N ASN A 50 31.36 -2.46 3.63
CA ASN A 50 31.72 -2.99 4.95
C ASN A 50 31.34 -2.05 6.12
N PHE A 51 31.27 -0.75 5.88
CA PHE A 51 31.08 0.26 6.92
C PHE A 51 29.98 1.30 6.61
N GLY A 52 29.56 1.43 5.34
CA GLY A 52 28.56 2.41 4.90
C GLY A 52 27.12 1.91 4.91
N GLY A 53 26.88 0.64 5.25
CA GLY A 53 25.54 0.10 5.39
C GLY A 53 24.87 0.68 6.62
N HIS A 54 23.86 1.54 6.44
CA HIS A 54 22.82 1.65 7.45
C HIS A 54 22.28 0.24 7.66
N GLN A 55 22.32 -0.27 8.89
CA GLN A 55 21.67 -1.54 9.19
C GLN A 55 20.20 -1.36 8.81
N ILE A 56 19.76 -2.10 7.80
CA ILE A 56 18.34 -2.34 7.58
C ILE A 56 17.97 -3.28 8.72
N LEU A 57 17.59 -2.70 9.87
CA LEU A 57 16.95 -3.43 10.95
C LEU A 57 15.61 -3.90 10.37
N ILE A 58 15.52 -5.21 10.15
CA ILE A 58 14.25 -5.88 9.86
C ILE A 58 13.70 -6.25 11.23
N PRO A 59 12.59 -5.63 11.65
CA PRO A 59 11.92 -6.00 12.87
C PRO A 59 11.60 -7.50 12.88
N LYS A 60 11.97 -8.20 13.94
CA LYS A 60 11.59 -9.60 14.20
C LYS A 60 10.11 -9.73 14.53
N ASP A 61 9.49 -8.63 14.97
CA ASP A 61 8.08 -8.53 15.31
C ASP A 61 7.61 -7.06 15.32
N SER A 62 6.32 -6.87 15.56
CA SER A 62 5.68 -5.56 15.53
C SER A 62 6.05 -4.64 16.71
N TRP A 63 6.65 -5.16 17.80
CA TRP A 63 7.00 -4.37 18.98
C TRP A 63 8.37 -3.68 18.89
N GLU A 64 9.25 -4.19 18.02
CA GLU A 64 10.59 -3.65 17.81
C GLU A 64 10.60 -2.19 17.32
N VAL A 65 9.53 -1.73 16.66
CA VAL A 65 9.36 -0.31 16.27
C VAL A 65 9.41 0.62 17.48
N VAL A 66 8.76 0.22 18.57
CA VAL A 66 8.73 1.01 19.81
C VAL A 66 9.99 0.78 20.63
N GLU A 67 10.43 -0.48 20.76
CA GLU A 67 11.62 -0.82 21.55
C GLU A 67 12.89 -0.14 21.01
N GLN A 68 13.08 -0.17 19.69
CA GLN A 68 14.24 0.42 19.03
C GLN A 68 14.06 1.90 18.68
N ASN A 69 12.94 2.50 19.08
CA ASN A 69 12.62 3.89 18.78
C ASN A 69 12.66 4.19 17.26
N LEU A 70 12.23 3.24 16.43
CA LEU A 70 12.10 3.43 14.98
C LEU A 70 10.98 4.43 14.69
N THR A 71 11.18 5.30 13.71
CA THR A 71 10.19 6.32 13.33
C THR A 71 8.99 5.72 12.62
N THR A 72 9.22 4.73 11.77
CA THR A 72 8.23 4.00 10.98
C THR A 72 8.74 2.61 10.65
N ALA A 73 7.85 1.65 10.44
CA ALA A 73 8.17 0.36 9.81
C ALA A 73 7.19 0.03 8.68
N LEU A 74 7.68 -0.62 7.64
CA LEU A 74 6.87 -1.24 6.59
C LEU A 74 6.80 -2.74 6.88
N ILE A 75 5.58 -3.25 6.96
CA ILE A 75 5.27 -4.65 7.22
C ILE A 75 4.61 -5.21 5.97
N LEU A 76 5.10 -6.37 5.52
CA LEU A 76 4.65 -7.05 4.32
C LEU A 76 4.36 -8.51 4.68
N GLU A 77 3.27 -9.05 4.15
CA GLU A 77 3.00 -10.48 4.17
C GLU A 77 3.98 -11.22 3.23
N ASP A 78 4.19 -12.51 3.44
CA ASP A 78 5.19 -13.31 2.72
C ASP A 78 4.77 -13.67 1.28
N ASP A 79 3.46 -13.67 1.03
CA ASP A 79 2.83 -13.87 -0.28
C ASP A 79 2.56 -12.54 -1.03
N VAL A 80 3.11 -11.43 -0.55
CA VAL A 80 2.98 -10.12 -1.19
C VAL A 80 3.61 -10.10 -2.59
N ASP A 81 2.99 -9.34 -3.49
CA ASP A 81 3.54 -9.02 -4.81
C ASP A 81 3.14 -7.59 -5.23
N TRP A 82 3.83 -7.05 -6.24
CA TRP A 82 3.67 -5.67 -6.69
C TRP A 82 3.91 -5.52 -8.20
N ASP A 83 3.39 -4.43 -8.78
CA ASP A 83 3.59 -4.13 -10.20
C ASP A 83 5.04 -3.68 -10.44
N VAL A 84 5.65 -4.03 -11.57
CA VAL A 84 7.01 -3.57 -11.95
C VAL A 84 7.19 -2.04 -11.89
N ARG A 85 6.09 -1.28 -11.95
CA ARG A 85 6.02 0.19 -11.83
C ARG A 85 5.78 0.69 -10.39
N ILE A 86 6.14 -0.12 -9.38
CA ILE A 86 5.94 0.17 -7.95
C ILE A 86 6.47 1.55 -7.52
N ARG A 87 7.60 2.00 -8.07
CA ARG A 87 8.21 3.29 -7.71
C ARG A 87 7.27 4.46 -8.02
N GLN A 88 6.61 4.45 -9.18
CA GLN A 88 5.69 5.50 -9.58
C GLN A 88 4.43 5.48 -8.69
N ASN A 89 3.95 4.29 -8.33
CA ASN A 89 2.79 4.14 -7.45
C ASN A 89 3.09 4.68 -6.05
N LEU A 90 4.23 4.32 -5.46
CA LEU A 90 4.68 4.83 -4.17
C LEU A 90 4.94 6.35 -4.19
N GLN A 91 5.44 6.91 -5.31
CA GLN A 91 5.60 8.36 -5.45
C GLN A 91 4.27 9.11 -5.43
N ARG A 92 3.24 8.59 -6.11
CA ARG A 92 1.89 9.18 -6.10
C ARG A 92 1.24 9.05 -4.72
N PHE A 93 1.36 7.87 -4.09
CA PHE A 93 0.91 7.66 -2.72
C PHE A 93 1.59 8.62 -1.75
N ALA A 94 2.91 8.84 -1.89
CA ALA A 94 3.65 9.79 -1.06
C ALA A 94 3.14 11.24 -1.19
N LEU A 95 2.68 11.66 -2.37
CA LEU A 95 2.05 12.98 -2.55
C LEU A 95 0.67 13.03 -1.87
N ALA A 96 -0.14 11.99 -2.06
CA ALA A 96 -1.46 11.89 -1.44
C ALA A 96 -1.35 11.85 0.10
N SER A 97 -0.43 11.05 0.64
CA SER A 97 -0.28 10.86 2.09
C SER A 97 0.12 12.15 2.79
N ARG A 98 1.06 12.92 2.21
CA ARG A 98 1.46 14.24 2.71
C ARG A 98 0.28 15.20 2.83
N PHE A 99 -0.61 15.20 1.84
CA PHE A 99 -1.81 16.03 1.86
C PHE A 99 -2.80 15.54 2.91
N LEU A 100 -3.15 14.25 2.89
CA LEU A 100 -4.20 13.66 3.73
C LEU A 100 -3.84 13.57 5.22
N SER A 101 -2.55 13.50 5.55
CA SER A 101 -2.08 13.53 6.95
C SER A 101 -1.87 14.96 7.46
N GLY A 102 -1.27 15.83 6.64
CA GLY A 102 -0.77 17.14 7.04
C GLY A 102 -1.79 18.27 6.97
N ASN A 103 -2.74 18.21 6.04
CA ASN A 103 -3.72 19.29 5.86
C ASN A 103 -4.88 19.18 6.87
N LYS A 104 -5.13 20.27 7.60
CA LYS A 104 -6.21 20.40 8.60
C LYS A 104 -7.28 21.43 8.21
N GLU A 105 -7.22 21.96 6.99
CA GLU A 105 -8.20 22.91 6.47
C GLU A 105 -9.55 22.24 6.20
N ILE A 106 -10.62 23.03 6.30
CA ILE A 106 -11.93 22.69 5.75
C ILE A 106 -11.88 22.99 4.25
N LEU A 107 -11.62 21.97 3.44
CA LEU A 107 -11.39 22.07 2.00
C LEU A 107 -12.58 22.71 1.27
N SER A 108 -13.82 22.43 1.70
CA SER A 108 -15.04 23.01 1.12
C SER A 108 -15.16 24.53 1.35
N SER A 109 -14.45 25.09 2.34
CA SER A 109 -14.43 26.53 2.61
C SER A 109 -13.37 27.29 1.80
N SER A 110 -12.45 26.56 1.17
CA SER A 110 -11.31 27.15 0.46
C SER A 110 -11.56 27.18 -1.05
N PRO A 111 -11.53 28.35 -1.71
CA PRO A 111 -11.72 28.45 -3.16
C PRO A 111 -10.58 27.80 -3.95
N GLN A 112 -9.50 27.38 -3.28
CA GLN A 112 -8.36 26.75 -3.93
C GLN A 112 -8.64 25.30 -4.36
N TYR A 113 -9.61 24.62 -3.75
CA TYR A 113 -9.94 23.23 -4.05
C TYR A 113 -11.19 23.16 -4.91
N LYS A 114 -11.05 22.62 -6.11
CA LYS A 114 -12.19 22.24 -6.94
C LYS A 114 -12.62 20.83 -6.54
N ILE A 115 -13.68 20.75 -5.74
CA ILE A 115 -14.23 19.48 -5.25
C ILE A 115 -15.32 19.03 -6.22
N GLU A 116 -15.17 17.81 -6.72
CA GLU A 116 -16.18 17.12 -7.52
C GLU A 116 -16.95 16.15 -6.61
N HIS A 117 -18.23 15.95 -6.85
CA HIS A 117 -19.05 15.04 -6.03
C HIS A 117 -19.43 13.83 -6.88
N VAL A 118 -18.88 12.68 -6.53
CA VAL A 118 -19.14 11.38 -7.19
C VAL A 118 -20.20 10.65 -6.37
N GLU A 119 -21.15 9.98 -7.02
CA GLU A 119 -22.15 9.18 -6.30
C GLU A 119 -21.48 8.03 -5.53
N ASN A 120 -21.88 7.83 -4.27
CA ASN A 120 -21.43 6.66 -3.53
C ASN A 120 -22.29 5.46 -3.91
N VAL A 121 -21.67 4.46 -4.52
CA VAL A 121 -22.30 3.23 -5.02
C VAL A 121 -22.17 2.05 -4.05
N GLU A 122 -21.60 2.27 -2.86
CA GLU A 122 -21.57 1.26 -1.81
C GLU A 122 -23.00 0.90 -1.36
N THR A 123 -23.25 -0.40 -1.21
CA THR A 123 -24.49 -0.99 -0.71
C THR A 123 -24.20 -1.77 0.57
N GLU A 124 -25.21 -2.22 1.31
CA GLU A 124 -25.01 -3.11 2.48
C GLU A 124 -24.28 -4.42 2.11
N GLU A 125 -24.38 -4.84 0.84
CA GLU A 125 -23.74 -6.07 0.34
C GLU A 125 -22.27 -5.86 -0.05
N THR A 126 -21.91 -4.65 -0.49
CA THR A 126 -20.53 -4.29 -0.89
C THR A 126 -19.75 -3.57 0.20
N THR A 127 -20.45 -2.94 1.15
CA THR A 127 -19.88 -2.40 2.38
C THR A 127 -19.41 -3.54 3.26
N PHE A 128 -18.27 -3.38 3.91
CA PHE A 128 -17.84 -4.33 4.93
C PHE A 128 -18.91 -4.40 6.01
N ARG A 129 -19.60 -5.55 6.13
CA ARG A 129 -20.65 -5.85 7.14
C ARG A 129 -20.24 -5.65 8.60
N SER A 130 -19.00 -5.21 8.81
CA SER A 130 -18.31 -5.06 10.07
C SER A 130 -18.29 -3.61 10.59
N LEU A 131 -18.85 -2.65 9.83
CA LEU A 131 -18.90 -1.23 10.20
C LEU A 131 -20.34 -0.70 10.22
N ASP A 132 -20.58 0.32 11.03
CA ASP A 132 -21.88 0.99 11.13
C ASP A 132 -22.14 1.94 9.95
N ASP A 133 -23.24 1.73 9.23
CA ASP A 133 -23.66 2.55 8.08
C ASP A 133 -24.10 3.98 8.44
N ASN A 134 -24.23 4.32 9.72
CA ASN A 134 -24.68 5.64 10.16
C ASN A 134 -23.80 6.82 9.69
N HIS A 135 -22.58 6.54 9.22
CA HIS A 135 -21.62 7.53 8.74
C HIS A 135 -21.36 7.46 7.23
N THR A 136 -22.13 6.66 6.48
CA THR A 136 -22.03 6.58 5.02
C THR A 136 -22.37 7.92 4.36
N MET A 137 -21.59 8.29 3.36
CA MET A 137 -21.78 9.50 2.59
C MET A 137 -22.56 9.16 1.32
N SER A 138 -23.56 9.97 0.95
CA SER A 138 -24.27 9.76 -0.32
C SER A 138 -23.44 10.15 -1.54
N HIS A 139 -22.48 11.06 -1.37
CA HIS A 139 -21.58 11.51 -2.41
C HIS A 139 -20.16 11.60 -1.86
N LEU A 140 -19.18 11.19 -2.67
CA LEU A 140 -17.75 11.20 -2.39
C LEU A 140 -17.12 12.51 -2.91
N PRO A 141 -16.71 13.43 -2.02
CA PRO A 141 -15.99 14.63 -2.43
C PRO A 141 -14.61 14.25 -2.93
N SER A 142 -14.35 14.53 -4.21
CA SER A 142 -13.18 14.06 -4.96
C SER A 142 -12.36 15.25 -5.47
N ILE A 143 -11.04 15.14 -5.38
CA ILE A 143 -10.08 16.14 -5.90
C ILE A 143 -9.02 15.42 -6.74
N PRO A 144 -8.75 15.83 -7.99
CA PRO A 144 -7.65 15.27 -8.77
C PRO A 144 -6.29 15.50 -8.09
N LEU A 145 -5.52 14.44 -7.85
CA LEU A 145 -4.19 14.51 -7.21
C LEU A 145 -3.25 15.48 -7.94
N ALA A 146 -3.33 15.54 -9.27
CA ALA A 146 -2.54 16.46 -10.10
C ALA A 146 -2.82 17.95 -9.79
N SER A 147 -4.01 18.29 -9.30
CA SER A 147 -4.36 19.67 -8.92
C SER A 147 -3.61 20.14 -7.67
N LEU A 148 -3.19 19.21 -6.81
CA LEU A 148 -2.39 19.47 -5.63
C LEU A 148 -0.92 19.73 -5.97
N TYR A 149 -0.40 19.07 -7.02
CA TYR A 149 0.99 19.22 -7.48
C TYR A 149 1.30 20.63 -8.00
N ARG A 150 0.39 21.23 -8.77
CA ARG A 150 0.61 22.56 -9.37
C ARG A 150 0.71 23.70 -8.37
N LYS A 151 0.23 23.51 -7.13
CA LYS A 151 0.12 24.59 -6.13
C LYS A 151 1.19 24.53 -5.04
N SER A 152 1.95 23.44 -4.94
CA SER A 152 3.11 23.34 -4.06
C SER A 152 4.35 23.95 -4.75
N HIS A 153 4.36 25.26 -4.95
CA HIS A 153 5.55 26.00 -5.41
C HIS A 153 6.50 26.40 -4.28
N HIS A 154 6.16 26.08 -3.03
CA HIS A 154 7.09 26.09 -1.93
C HIS A 154 7.53 24.66 -1.63
N PRO A 155 8.77 24.26 -1.94
CA PRO A 155 9.33 23.06 -1.35
C PRO A 155 9.27 23.29 0.16
N GLN A 156 8.40 22.54 0.84
CA GLN A 156 8.39 22.52 2.30
C GLN A 156 9.81 22.08 2.70
N PRO A 157 10.65 23.00 3.19
CA PRO A 157 12.01 22.65 3.53
C PRO A 157 11.86 21.70 4.71
N HIS A 158 12.39 20.49 4.59
CA HIS A 158 12.47 19.50 5.67
C HIS A 158 11.20 18.67 5.97
N LEU A 159 10.51 18.14 4.95
CA LEU A 159 9.79 16.88 5.19
C LEU A 159 10.82 15.76 5.34
N SER A 160 11.09 15.37 6.59
CA SER A 160 12.05 14.31 6.95
C SER A 160 11.66 12.92 6.43
N SER A 161 10.41 12.76 5.98
CA SER A 161 9.85 11.49 5.48
C SER A 161 9.13 11.69 4.14
N PRO A 162 9.33 10.77 3.16
CA PRO A 162 8.67 10.85 1.86
C PRO A 162 7.14 10.77 1.95
N TYR A 163 6.61 10.12 2.98
CA TYR A 163 5.17 9.88 3.15
C TYR A 163 4.48 10.89 4.09
N GLY A 164 5.13 12.01 4.39
CA GLY A 164 4.65 12.99 5.36
C GLY A 164 5.19 12.72 6.76
N ASP A 165 5.02 13.69 7.65
CA ASP A 165 5.47 13.61 9.03
C ASP A 165 4.86 12.38 9.74
N PRO A 166 5.66 11.40 10.20
CA PRO A 166 5.18 10.22 10.93
C PRO A 166 4.42 10.55 12.22
N SER A 167 4.54 11.77 12.76
CA SER A 167 3.75 12.23 13.90
C SER A 167 2.28 12.53 13.54
N GLN A 168 1.98 12.67 12.24
CA GLN A 168 0.67 13.09 11.73
C GLN A 168 -0.18 11.95 11.18
N TRP A 169 0.38 10.75 10.98
CA TRP A 169 -0.36 9.55 10.56
C TRP A 169 -0.07 8.36 11.48
N ASP A 170 -0.96 7.38 11.51
CA ASP A 170 -0.85 6.15 12.32
C ASP A 170 -0.54 4.93 11.44
N VAL A 171 -1.30 4.72 10.35
CA VAL A 171 -1.13 3.60 9.41
C VAL A 171 -1.17 4.10 7.96
N LEU A 172 -0.31 3.54 7.10
CA LEU A 172 -0.38 3.65 5.64
C LEU A 172 -0.73 2.27 5.08
N TRP A 173 -1.98 2.07 4.70
CA TRP A 173 -2.53 0.80 4.22
C TRP A 173 -2.40 0.71 2.69
N ILE A 174 -1.28 0.16 2.22
CA ILE A 174 -0.90 0.17 0.79
C ILE A 174 -1.07 -1.19 0.10
N GLY A 175 -1.44 -2.22 0.85
CA GLY A 175 -1.86 -3.51 0.36
C GLY A 175 -2.99 -4.06 1.23
N HIS A 176 -4.10 -4.39 0.58
CA HIS A 176 -5.35 -4.85 1.19
C HIS A 176 -6.09 -5.75 0.20
N CYS A 177 -7.04 -6.54 0.69
CA CYS A 177 -7.95 -7.34 -0.15
C CYS A 177 -9.34 -6.72 -0.20
N GLY A 178 -9.58 -5.59 0.46
CA GLY A 178 -10.81 -4.80 0.37
C GLY A 178 -10.64 -3.45 1.09
N ALA A 179 -11.24 -2.39 0.56
CA ALA A 179 -11.24 -1.06 1.16
C ALA A 179 -12.59 -0.37 0.94
N GLY A 180 -13.06 0.34 1.96
CA GLY A 180 -14.34 1.03 1.94
C GLY A 180 -14.12 2.52 1.68
N PHE A 181 -15.08 3.16 1.03
CA PHE A 181 -14.99 4.60 0.81
C PHE A 181 -15.06 5.38 2.12
N PRO A 182 -14.45 6.58 2.17
CA PRO A 182 -14.42 7.40 3.37
C PRO A 182 -15.82 7.69 3.92
N ARG A 183 -15.93 7.60 5.25
CA ARG A 183 -17.14 7.91 6.02
C ARG A 183 -17.03 9.29 6.67
N TYR A 184 -18.17 9.85 7.10
CA TYR A 184 -18.17 11.12 7.83
C TYR A 184 -17.41 10.99 9.15
N SER A 185 -16.48 11.92 9.40
CA SER A 185 -15.86 12.03 10.72
C SER A 185 -16.84 12.67 11.72
N PRO A 186 -17.09 12.05 12.89
CA PRO A 186 -17.94 12.64 13.92
C PRO A 186 -17.30 13.89 14.57
N LEU A 187 -16.03 14.17 14.28
CA LEU A 187 -15.29 15.35 14.73
C LEU A 187 -15.64 16.63 13.96
N HIS A 188 -16.24 16.49 12.77
CA HIS A 188 -16.54 17.60 11.87
C HIS A 188 -18.03 17.66 11.56
N LYS A 189 -18.51 18.80 11.02
CA LYS A 189 -19.90 18.87 10.55
C LYS A 189 -20.03 17.99 9.32
N LYS A 190 -21.19 17.33 9.14
CA LYS A 190 -21.48 16.51 7.94
C LYS A 190 -21.36 17.29 6.62
N THR A 191 -21.46 18.61 6.66
CA THR A 191 -21.29 19.49 5.48
C THR A 191 -19.83 19.80 5.15
N ASP A 192 -18.90 19.54 6.07
CA ASP A 192 -17.51 19.91 5.90
C ASP A 192 -16.78 18.85 5.08
N VAL A 193 -16.07 19.29 4.04
CA VAL A 193 -15.09 18.45 3.35
C VAL A 193 -13.73 18.72 3.95
N THR A 194 -13.10 17.69 4.48
CA THR A 194 -11.79 17.73 5.15
C THR A 194 -10.92 16.60 4.60
N THR A 195 -9.68 16.48 5.09
CA THR A 195 -8.84 15.31 4.77
C THR A 195 -9.41 13.99 5.28
N ALA A 196 -10.37 14.01 6.22
CA ALA A 196 -11.02 12.82 6.77
C ALA A 196 -11.98 12.12 5.78
N ASN A 197 -12.55 12.86 4.83
CA ASN A 197 -13.60 12.36 3.93
C ASN A 197 -13.38 12.67 2.45
N VAL A 198 -12.33 13.42 2.09
CA VAL A 198 -11.99 13.68 0.70
C VAL A 198 -11.28 12.47 0.06
N VAL A 199 -11.61 12.22 -1.21
CA VAL A 199 -10.94 11.25 -2.06
C VAL A 199 -10.00 11.98 -3.02
N LEU A 200 -8.73 11.57 -3.08
CA LEU A 200 -7.79 12.06 -4.08
C LEU A 200 -7.74 11.12 -5.27
N THR A 201 -8.05 11.60 -6.47
CA THR A 201 -8.15 10.76 -7.67
C THR A 201 -6.90 10.86 -8.56
N ASN A 202 -6.44 9.73 -9.07
CA ASN A 202 -5.40 9.61 -10.07
C ASN A 202 -5.94 8.82 -11.27
N SER A 203 -6.50 9.55 -12.22
CA SER A 203 -7.04 9.01 -13.47
C SER A 203 -5.93 8.58 -14.43
N ASN A 204 -6.27 7.65 -15.34
CA ASN A 204 -5.36 7.11 -16.37
C ASN A 204 -4.10 6.45 -15.78
N ASP A 205 -4.24 5.77 -14.64
CA ASP A 205 -3.20 4.95 -14.06
C ASP A 205 -3.11 3.60 -14.81
N GLU A 206 -2.13 3.47 -15.68
CA GLU A 206 -1.86 2.24 -16.44
C GLU A 206 -1.54 1.01 -15.56
N THR A 207 -1.36 1.18 -14.25
CA THR A 207 -1.18 0.06 -13.30
C THR A 207 -2.49 -0.46 -12.73
N VAL A 208 -3.58 0.30 -12.88
CA VAL A 208 -4.92 -0.10 -12.46
C VAL A 208 -5.57 -0.90 -13.60
N PRO A 209 -6.18 -2.06 -13.35
CA PRO A 209 -6.93 -2.82 -14.36
C PRO A 209 -8.18 -2.08 -14.86
N ALA A 210 -8.75 -2.55 -15.97
CA ALA A 210 -10.08 -2.15 -16.38
C ALA A 210 -11.15 -2.54 -15.34
N GLN A 211 -12.26 -1.81 -15.33
CA GLN A 211 -13.37 -1.93 -14.37
C GLN A 211 -13.81 -3.39 -14.09
N ARG A 212 -13.98 -4.20 -15.15
CA ARG A 212 -14.41 -5.60 -15.05
C ARG A 212 -13.47 -6.53 -14.26
N HIS A 213 -12.22 -6.11 -14.06
CA HIS A 213 -11.18 -6.86 -13.35
C HIS A 213 -11.01 -6.38 -11.90
N LEU A 214 -11.70 -5.32 -11.48
CA LEU A 214 -11.64 -4.78 -10.12
C LEU A 214 -12.50 -5.63 -9.18
N LYS A 215 -11.88 -6.69 -8.65
CA LYS A 215 -12.48 -7.62 -7.69
C LYS A 215 -11.52 -7.90 -6.55
N ALA A 216 -12.02 -7.74 -5.33
CA ALA A 216 -11.25 -7.87 -4.11
C ALA A 216 -10.86 -9.32 -3.81
N HIS A 217 -11.78 -10.26 -4.04
CA HIS A 217 -11.52 -11.71 -3.94
C HIS A 217 -12.14 -12.49 -5.11
N PRO A 218 -11.53 -13.60 -5.58
CA PRO A 218 -12.14 -14.51 -6.55
C PRO A 218 -13.59 -14.96 -6.31
N PHE A 219 -14.05 -15.01 -5.06
CA PHE A 219 -15.38 -15.51 -4.68
C PHE A 219 -16.40 -14.41 -4.47
N GLN A 220 -15.96 -13.15 -4.52
CA GLN A 220 -16.87 -12.03 -4.45
C GLN A 220 -17.71 -11.99 -5.72
N GLY A 221 -19.03 -12.10 -5.56
CA GLY A 221 -19.98 -12.05 -6.67
C GLY A 221 -20.00 -10.68 -7.36
N SER A 222 -19.85 -9.61 -6.58
CA SER A 222 -19.85 -8.21 -7.03
C SER A 222 -18.44 -7.68 -7.35
N LEU A 223 -18.38 -6.62 -8.16
CA LEU A 223 -17.17 -5.82 -8.33
C LEU A 223 -16.92 -4.97 -7.09
N ASP A 224 -15.67 -4.52 -6.95
CA ASP A 224 -15.31 -3.46 -6.01
C ASP A 224 -16.14 -2.20 -6.32
N PRO A 225 -16.78 -1.52 -5.34
CA PRO A 225 -17.52 -0.26 -5.55
C PRO A 225 -16.72 0.81 -6.31
N LEU A 226 -15.39 0.78 -6.20
CA LEU A 226 -14.50 1.62 -7.01
C LEU A 226 -14.76 1.51 -8.51
N ALA A 227 -15.08 0.31 -8.97
CA ALA A 227 -15.32 -0.01 -10.38
C ALA A 227 -16.45 0.85 -10.94
N ASP A 228 -17.54 1.02 -10.19
CA ASP A 228 -18.73 1.74 -10.67
C ASP A 228 -18.68 3.23 -10.34
N ALA A 229 -18.01 3.62 -9.25
CA ALA A 229 -17.90 5.01 -8.84
C ALA A 229 -16.96 5.85 -9.73
N TYR A 230 -15.89 5.25 -10.25
CA TYR A 230 -14.85 6.00 -10.99
C TYR A 230 -14.56 5.41 -12.36
N PRO A 231 -14.13 6.22 -13.35
CA PRO A 231 -13.75 5.72 -14.66
C PRO A 231 -12.65 4.64 -14.61
N PRO A 232 -12.57 3.75 -15.61
CA PRO A 232 -11.51 2.74 -15.70
C PRO A 232 -10.12 3.36 -15.56
N HIS A 233 -9.17 2.57 -15.04
CA HIS A 233 -7.79 3.04 -14.78
C HIS A 233 -7.70 4.21 -13.80
N THR A 234 -8.60 4.28 -12.81
CA THR A 234 -8.52 5.27 -11.73
C THR A 234 -8.02 4.63 -10.45
N ARG A 235 -6.96 5.20 -9.87
CA ARG A 235 -6.55 4.93 -8.49
C ARG A 235 -7.00 6.07 -7.60
N ILE A 236 -7.55 5.76 -6.45
CA ILE A 236 -7.91 6.74 -5.44
C ILE A 236 -7.06 6.58 -4.19
N TYR A 237 -6.91 7.68 -3.46
CA TYR A 237 -6.22 7.73 -2.17
C TYR A 237 -7.08 8.47 -1.18
N HIS A 238 -7.26 7.91 0.01
CA HIS A 238 -8.19 8.47 0.96
C HIS A 238 -7.85 8.04 2.39
N ARG A 239 -8.59 8.59 3.35
CA ARG A 239 -8.61 8.08 4.71
C ARG A 239 -9.40 6.79 4.78
N SER A 240 -8.87 5.89 5.57
CA SER A 240 -9.37 4.56 5.88
C SER A 240 -10.60 4.55 6.80
N THR A 241 -11.48 5.54 6.67
CA THR A 241 -12.65 5.69 7.55
C THR A 241 -13.80 4.75 7.18
N GLY A 242 -13.76 4.16 5.98
CA GLY A 242 -14.65 3.06 5.56
C GLY A 242 -14.09 1.67 5.84
N GLY A 243 -12.95 1.58 6.54
CA GLY A 243 -12.25 0.33 6.89
C GLY A 243 -11.57 -0.37 5.73
N GLU A 244 -10.72 -1.32 6.10
CA GLU A 244 -9.88 -2.14 5.22
C GLU A 244 -9.86 -3.59 5.70
N LEU A 245 -9.61 -4.50 4.77
CA LEU A 245 -9.39 -5.92 5.03
C LEU A 245 -8.05 -6.40 4.47
N CYS A 246 -7.49 -7.42 5.11
CA CYS A 246 -6.15 -7.96 4.88
C CYS A 246 -5.03 -6.94 5.13
N THR A 247 -3.87 -7.44 5.56
CA THR A 247 -2.70 -6.62 5.93
C THR A 247 -1.50 -6.85 5.02
N VAL A 248 -1.76 -7.20 3.75
CA VAL A 248 -0.78 -7.53 2.71
C VAL A 248 0.46 -6.65 2.75
N ALA A 249 0.23 -5.34 2.83
CA ALA A 249 1.28 -4.37 3.02
C ALA A 249 0.76 -3.14 3.75
N TYR A 250 1.36 -2.83 4.89
CA TYR A 250 1.06 -1.58 5.59
C TYR A 250 2.31 -1.03 6.27
N ALA A 251 2.39 0.29 6.39
CA ALA A 251 3.38 0.93 7.22
C ALA A 251 2.73 1.48 8.49
N VAL A 252 3.46 1.43 9.59
CA VAL A 252 3.04 1.96 10.88
C VAL A 252 4.03 3.02 11.34
N SER A 253 3.53 4.16 11.83
CA SER A 253 4.38 5.16 12.46
C SER A 253 4.61 4.79 13.92
N GLN A 254 5.64 5.33 14.55
CA GLN A 254 5.84 5.12 15.99
C GLN A 254 4.63 5.55 16.82
N ARG A 255 3.98 6.66 16.42
CA ARG A 255 2.72 7.12 17.03
C ARG A 255 1.62 6.07 16.88
N GLY A 256 1.46 5.54 15.66
CA GLY A 256 0.50 4.47 15.36
C GLY A 256 0.79 3.23 16.19
N ALA A 257 2.02 2.72 16.16
CA ALA A 257 2.45 1.52 16.87
C ALA A 257 2.13 1.59 18.38
N ARG A 258 2.39 2.73 19.04
CA ARG A 258 2.04 2.93 20.45
C ARG A 258 0.53 2.87 20.70
N ARG A 259 -0.28 3.45 19.81
CA ARG A 259 -1.74 3.44 19.93
C ARG A 259 -2.32 2.05 19.64
N LEU A 260 -1.76 1.35 18.66
CA LEU A 260 -2.12 -0.03 18.33
C LEU A 260 -1.76 -0.96 19.48
N LEU A 261 -0.56 -0.87 20.07
CA LEU A 261 -0.18 -1.64 21.26
C LEU A 261 -1.09 -1.35 22.45
N HIS A 262 -1.47 -0.09 22.66
CA HIS A 262 -2.43 0.24 23.72
C HIS A 262 -3.83 -0.31 23.43
N GLN A 263 -4.32 -0.21 22.20
CA GLN A 263 -5.62 -0.77 21.83
C GLN A 263 -5.61 -2.29 21.94
N PHE A 264 -4.71 -2.93 21.21
CA PHE A 264 -4.72 -4.35 20.98
C PHE A 264 -4.03 -5.14 22.11
N GLY A 265 -2.97 -4.60 22.70
CA GLY A 265 -2.26 -5.26 23.81
C GLY A 265 -2.86 -5.01 25.20
N VAL A 266 -3.67 -3.97 25.39
CA VAL A 266 -4.20 -3.60 26.74
C VAL A 266 -5.73 -3.58 26.79
N LYS A 267 -6.41 -2.95 25.83
CA LYS A 267 -7.90 -2.93 25.80
C LYS A 267 -8.48 -4.23 25.27
N GLY A 268 -7.86 -4.79 24.23
CA GLY A 268 -8.27 -6.02 23.56
C GLY A 268 -9.00 -5.80 22.23
N TRP A 269 -9.31 -6.91 21.59
CA TRP A 269 -10.10 -7.04 20.37
C TRP A 269 -10.83 -8.40 20.35
N ASN A 270 -11.87 -8.54 19.53
CA ASN A 270 -12.72 -9.74 19.51
C ASN A 270 -12.83 -10.43 18.14
N GLY A 271 -12.18 -9.89 17.09
CA GLY A 271 -12.13 -10.46 15.74
C GLY A 271 -10.74 -10.88 15.28
N ILE A 272 -10.63 -11.17 13.98
CA ILE A 272 -9.35 -11.39 13.29
C ILE A 272 -8.60 -10.07 13.14
N PHE A 273 -7.27 -10.11 13.27
CA PHE A 273 -6.44 -8.91 13.47
C PHE A 273 -6.58 -7.86 12.36
N ASP A 274 -6.64 -8.28 11.10
CA ASP A 274 -6.76 -7.40 9.94
C ASP A 274 -8.10 -6.64 9.93
N SER A 275 -9.20 -7.34 10.20
CA SER A 275 -10.54 -6.75 10.33
C SER A 275 -10.61 -5.80 11.52
N GLU A 276 -9.96 -6.15 12.63
CA GLU A 276 -9.88 -5.29 13.83
C GLU A 276 -9.05 -4.04 13.60
N LEU A 277 -7.93 -4.14 12.85
CA LEU A 277 -7.14 -2.99 12.46
C LEU A 277 -7.95 -2.07 11.52
N GLY A 278 -8.74 -2.64 10.61
CA GLY A 278 -9.63 -1.91 9.71
C GLY A 278 -10.73 -1.16 10.47
N ARG A 279 -11.42 -1.83 11.39
CA ARG A 279 -12.39 -1.21 12.32
C ARG A 279 -11.76 -0.10 13.15
N TRP A 280 -10.56 -0.36 13.66
CA TRP A 280 -9.83 0.64 14.42
C TRP A 280 -9.54 1.88 13.57
N CYS A 281 -9.06 1.71 12.33
CA CYS A 281 -8.85 2.80 11.39
C CYS A 281 -10.15 3.53 11.01
N ALA A 282 -11.27 2.82 10.95
CA ALA A 282 -12.61 3.39 10.76
C ALA A 282 -13.11 4.23 11.95
N GLY A 283 -12.41 4.18 13.09
CA GLY A 283 -12.80 4.89 14.31
C GLY A 283 -13.72 4.09 15.23
N GLU A 284 -13.94 2.81 14.94
CA GLU A 284 -14.74 1.90 15.75
C GLU A 284 -13.87 1.22 16.80
N ASP A 285 -14.41 1.02 18.00
CA ASP A 285 -13.78 0.24 19.06
C ASP A 285 -14.54 -1.10 19.20
N PRO A 286 -13.83 -2.22 19.43
CA PRO A 286 -14.45 -3.53 19.51
C PRO A 286 -15.41 -3.64 20.70
N ASP A 287 -16.56 -4.29 20.48
CA ASP A 287 -17.47 -4.67 21.56
C ASP A 287 -16.95 -5.93 22.27
N MET A 288 -16.32 -5.76 23.42
CA MET A 288 -15.76 -6.86 24.22
C MET A 288 -16.83 -7.64 25.02
N GLY A 289 -18.12 -7.42 24.72
CA GLY A 289 -19.26 -8.10 25.32
C GLY A 289 -19.72 -7.49 26.64
N ALA A 290 -20.82 -8.03 27.18
CA ALA A 290 -21.55 -7.46 28.33
C ALA A 290 -20.74 -7.32 29.62
N SER A 291 -19.62 -8.04 29.76
CA SER A 291 -18.72 -7.96 30.92
C SER A 291 -17.76 -6.77 30.85
N HIS A 292 -17.67 -6.09 29.72
CA HIS A 292 -16.85 -4.90 29.52
C HIS A 292 -17.73 -3.67 29.37
N ALA A 293 -17.20 -2.50 29.71
CA ALA A 293 -17.89 -1.25 29.42
C ALA A 293 -18.15 -1.20 27.90
N PRO A 294 -19.39 -0.89 27.47
CA PRO A 294 -19.70 -0.82 26.05
C PRO A 294 -18.76 0.18 25.37
N PRO A 295 -18.36 -0.07 24.11
CA PRO A 295 -17.53 0.86 23.37
C PRO A 295 -18.19 2.24 23.45
N SER A 296 -17.40 3.27 23.76
CA SER A 296 -17.90 4.64 23.85
C SER A 296 -18.64 4.93 22.55
N PRO A 297 -19.96 5.16 22.59
CA PRO A 297 -20.69 5.29 21.35
C PRO A 297 -20.13 6.53 20.64
N SER A 298 -19.90 6.42 19.34
CA SER A 298 -19.57 7.53 18.44
C SER A 298 -20.62 8.66 18.48
N SER A 299 -21.70 8.50 19.26
CA SER A 299 -22.72 9.49 19.55
C SER A 299 -22.23 10.58 20.52
N LYS A 300 -21.58 11.61 19.97
CA LYS A 300 -21.57 13.05 20.37
C LYS A 300 -21.30 13.48 21.82
N LYS A 301 -21.45 12.66 22.86
CA LYS A 301 -21.52 13.15 24.25
C LYS A 301 -20.17 13.22 24.95
N GLU A 302 -19.13 12.58 24.44
CA GLU A 302 -17.79 12.71 25.04
C GLU A 302 -16.69 12.27 24.06
N ILE A 303 -16.64 12.87 22.87
CA ILE A 303 -15.34 12.95 22.21
C ILE A 303 -14.50 13.85 23.12
N LYS A 304 -13.66 13.23 23.96
CA LYS A 304 -12.71 13.95 24.80
C LYS A 304 -11.98 14.92 23.88
N LYS A 305 -11.98 16.20 24.26
CA LYS A 305 -11.34 17.30 23.50
C LYS A 305 -9.88 17.00 23.13
N ASP A 306 -9.25 16.06 23.83
CA ASP A 306 -7.86 15.61 23.66
C ASP A 306 -7.68 14.29 22.87
N ALA A 307 -8.77 13.63 22.44
CA ALA A 307 -8.69 12.39 21.67
C ALA A 307 -8.20 12.71 20.24
N ARG A 308 -6.92 12.44 19.96
CA ARG A 308 -6.34 12.63 18.62
C ARG A 308 -7.00 11.67 17.62
N GLU A 309 -7.44 12.20 16.48
CA GLU A 309 -7.99 11.44 15.35
C GLU A 309 -7.07 10.26 14.97
N ARG A 310 -7.68 9.12 14.59
CA ARG A 310 -6.98 7.99 13.97
C ARG A 310 -6.75 8.33 12.50
N VAL A 311 -5.50 8.29 12.07
CA VAL A 311 -5.09 8.73 10.75
C VAL A 311 -4.51 7.54 10.01
N CYS A 312 -5.39 6.78 9.38
CA CYS A 312 -5.06 5.67 8.51
C CYS A 312 -5.32 6.07 7.05
N LEU A 313 -4.40 5.76 6.14
CA LEU A 313 -4.43 6.20 4.75
C LEU A 313 -4.34 5.02 3.80
N ALA A 314 -5.26 4.93 2.83
CA ALA A 314 -5.33 3.84 1.89
C ALA A 314 -5.11 4.28 0.43
N SER A 315 -4.72 3.32 -0.40
CA SER A 315 -4.77 3.39 -1.86
C SER A 315 -5.76 2.34 -2.34
N GLN A 316 -6.75 2.72 -3.15
CA GLN A 316 -7.71 1.80 -3.77
C GLN A 316 -7.67 1.96 -5.31
N PRO A 317 -7.41 0.91 -6.11
CA PRO A 317 -7.02 -0.43 -5.68
C PRO A 317 -5.66 -0.42 -4.94
N PRO A 318 -5.25 -1.54 -4.33
CA PRO A 318 -4.01 -1.59 -3.56
C PRO A 318 -2.77 -1.47 -4.46
N ILE A 319 -1.64 -1.07 -3.86
CA ILE A 319 -0.33 -0.99 -4.53
C ILE A 319 0.40 -2.34 -4.46
N PHE A 320 0.23 -3.04 -3.33
CA PHE A 320 0.69 -4.40 -3.07
C PHE A 320 -0.51 -5.32 -2.95
N ALA A 321 -0.46 -6.52 -3.53
CA ALA A 321 -1.58 -7.44 -3.51
C ALA A 321 -1.12 -8.87 -3.20
N HIS A 322 -2.03 -9.67 -2.66
CA HIS A 322 -1.81 -11.10 -2.46
C HIS A 322 -1.54 -11.80 -3.78
N HIS A 323 -0.49 -12.60 -3.80
CA HIS A 323 -0.22 -13.54 -4.86
C HIS A 323 -0.73 -14.92 -4.49
N HIS A 324 -1.63 -15.46 -5.32
CA HIS A 324 -2.08 -16.85 -5.18
C HIS A 324 -1.15 -17.76 -6.00
N PRO A 325 -0.36 -18.65 -5.35
CA PRO A 325 0.50 -19.58 -6.06
C PRO A 325 -0.30 -20.69 -6.74
N MET A 326 0.33 -21.40 -7.69
CA MET A 326 -0.23 -22.65 -8.20
C MET A 326 -0.44 -23.63 -7.04
N ASP A 327 -1.63 -24.24 -6.99
CA ASP A 327 -2.06 -25.16 -5.93
C ASP A 327 -2.09 -24.54 -4.52
N GLY A 328 -2.14 -23.20 -4.43
CA GLY A 328 -2.31 -22.49 -3.16
C GLY A 328 -3.72 -22.68 -2.60
N GLU A 329 -3.82 -23.22 -1.39
CA GLU A 329 -5.06 -23.28 -0.63
C GLU A 329 -5.09 -22.15 0.40
N SER A 330 -6.23 -21.47 0.52
CA SER A 330 -6.49 -20.51 1.60
C SER A 330 -7.65 -21.04 2.43
N ASP A 331 -7.43 -21.21 3.74
CA ASP A 331 -8.39 -21.74 4.71
C ASP A 331 -8.86 -20.66 5.72
N ILE A 332 -8.59 -19.38 5.44
CA ILE A 332 -8.94 -18.27 6.32
C ILE A 332 -10.46 -18.12 6.43
N GLY A 333 -10.99 -18.75 7.49
CA GLY A 333 -12.18 -18.38 8.23
C GLY A 333 -13.49 -18.47 7.47
N GLY A 334 -14.04 -19.68 7.30
CA GLY A 334 -15.48 -20.04 7.40
C GLY A 334 -16.57 -19.21 6.67
N LEU A 335 -16.25 -18.11 6.00
CA LEU A 335 -17.15 -17.18 5.33
C LEU A 335 -17.41 -17.59 3.88
N GLY A 336 -17.44 -18.91 3.64
CA GLY A 336 -17.98 -19.54 2.43
C GLY A 336 -17.49 -18.91 1.13
N GLY A 337 -16.29 -19.26 0.67
CA GLY A 337 -15.76 -18.75 -0.60
C GLY A 337 -15.35 -19.84 -1.59
N GLY A 338 -14.57 -20.84 -1.15
CA GLY A 338 -13.93 -21.84 -2.02
C GLY A 338 -12.40 -21.72 -2.00
N TYR A 339 -11.71 -22.45 -2.89
CA TYR A 339 -10.24 -22.46 -3.00
C TYR A 339 -9.77 -21.63 -4.20
N ALA A 340 -8.77 -20.77 -4.02
CA ALA A 340 -8.22 -19.96 -5.11
C ALA A 340 -7.40 -20.88 -6.02
N THR A 341 -8.01 -21.38 -7.08
CA THR A 341 -7.38 -22.36 -7.98
C THR A 341 -6.57 -21.74 -9.11
N LYS A 342 -6.48 -20.41 -9.18
CA LYS A 342 -5.80 -19.68 -10.26
C LYS A 342 -4.51 -19.05 -9.76
N PHE A 343 -3.46 -19.26 -10.53
CA PHE A 343 -2.16 -18.62 -10.36
C PHE A 343 -2.23 -17.16 -10.82
N GLU A 344 -2.41 -16.23 -9.88
CA GLU A 344 -2.64 -14.82 -10.19
C GLU A 344 -2.28 -13.90 -9.01
N THR A 345 -1.96 -12.64 -9.32
CA THR A 345 -1.92 -11.56 -8.34
C THR A 345 -3.05 -10.57 -8.62
N LYS A 346 -3.96 -10.39 -7.65
CA LYS A 346 -5.12 -9.51 -7.81
C LYS A 346 -4.71 -8.06 -8.04
N TYR A 347 -5.52 -7.34 -8.82
CA TYR A 347 -5.32 -5.93 -9.17
C TYR A 347 -4.03 -5.56 -9.93
N LEU A 348 -3.01 -6.41 -9.99
CA LEU A 348 -1.72 -6.05 -10.58
C LEU A 348 -1.63 -6.47 -12.04
N ARG A 349 -1.48 -5.50 -12.95
CA ARG A 349 -1.31 -5.79 -14.38
C ARG A 349 0.01 -6.49 -14.66
N TYR A 350 1.14 -5.87 -14.29
CA TYR A 350 2.47 -6.43 -14.49
C TYR A 350 3.08 -6.89 -13.16
N SER A 351 2.56 -7.97 -12.60
CA SER A 351 3.13 -8.62 -11.41
C SER A 351 4.62 -8.88 -11.59
N VAL A 352 5.42 -8.51 -10.58
CA VAL A 352 6.85 -8.83 -10.55
C VAL A 352 7.05 -10.34 -10.45
N ARG A 353 6.29 -11.02 -9.59
CA ARG A 353 6.42 -12.47 -9.41
C ARG A 353 6.13 -13.24 -10.71
N MET A 354 5.08 -12.87 -11.44
CA MET A 354 4.71 -13.47 -12.73
C MET A 354 5.67 -13.15 -13.86
N ASN A 355 6.41 -12.04 -13.74
CA ASN A 355 7.34 -11.56 -14.76
C ASN A 355 8.81 -11.73 -14.39
N LEU A 356 9.13 -12.38 -13.26
CA LEU A 356 10.48 -12.37 -12.70
C LEU A 356 11.53 -12.89 -13.69
N GLU A 357 11.23 -13.99 -14.36
CA GLU A 357 12.11 -14.55 -15.40
C GLU A 357 12.34 -13.57 -16.55
N ARG A 358 11.26 -12.99 -17.09
CA ARG A 358 11.32 -12.02 -18.20
C ARG A 358 12.13 -10.78 -17.81
N ILE A 359 11.95 -10.28 -16.59
CA ILE A 359 12.70 -9.15 -16.05
C ILE A 359 14.19 -9.48 -15.96
N VAL A 360 14.56 -10.67 -15.47
CA VAL A 360 15.96 -11.13 -15.39
C VAL A 360 16.59 -11.26 -16.78
N MET A 361 15.81 -11.69 -17.78
CA MET A 361 16.22 -11.72 -19.19
C MET A 361 16.28 -10.33 -19.85
N GLY A 362 15.88 -9.28 -19.15
CA GLY A 362 15.95 -7.89 -19.61
C GLY A 362 14.76 -7.41 -20.44
N TRP A 363 13.68 -8.19 -20.50
CA TRP A 363 12.45 -7.84 -21.24
C TRP A 363 11.74 -6.66 -20.58
N ARG A 364 11.05 -5.84 -21.39
CA ARG A 364 10.41 -4.59 -20.91
C ARG A 364 9.08 -4.32 -21.58
N GLY A 365 8.26 -3.51 -20.90
CA GLY A 365 7.01 -3.00 -21.46
C GLY A 365 6.07 -4.13 -21.88
N LYS A 366 5.65 -4.12 -23.15
CA LYS A 366 4.68 -5.07 -23.71
C LYS A 366 5.19 -6.52 -23.81
N GLU A 367 6.47 -6.76 -23.58
CA GLU A 367 7.04 -8.11 -23.51
C GLU A 367 6.68 -8.82 -22.19
N LEU A 368 6.26 -8.06 -21.18
CA LEU A 368 5.81 -8.59 -19.90
C LEU A 368 4.37 -9.15 -20.00
N VAL A 369 4.06 -10.15 -19.18
CA VAL A 369 2.71 -10.69 -19.03
C VAL A 369 1.84 -9.65 -18.32
N ASP A 370 0.85 -9.13 -19.03
CA ASP A 370 -0.27 -8.41 -18.44
C ASP A 370 -1.30 -9.43 -17.94
N GLN A 371 -1.52 -9.49 -16.62
CA GLN A 371 -2.53 -10.36 -16.03
C GLN A 371 -3.97 -9.87 -16.31
N TRP A 372 -4.15 -8.57 -16.52
CA TRP A 372 -5.47 -7.94 -16.61
C TRP A 372 -5.58 -7.02 -17.84
N PRO A 373 -5.49 -7.57 -19.08
CA PRO A 373 -5.57 -6.79 -20.30
C PRO A 373 -6.97 -6.20 -20.52
N ASP A 374 -7.01 -5.06 -21.23
CA ASP A 374 -8.20 -4.22 -21.45
C ASP A 374 -9.15 -4.74 -22.54
N GLU A 375 -8.70 -5.61 -23.45
CA GLU A 375 -9.55 -6.37 -24.38
C GLU A 375 -8.88 -7.71 -24.73
N GLY A 376 -9.66 -8.80 -24.85
CA GLY A 376 -9.39 -10.01 -25.65
C GLY A 376 -8.06 -10.79 -25.47
N GLY A 377 -7.11 -10.30 -24.69
CA GLY A 377 -5.86 -10.96 -24.40
C GLY A 377 -6.18 -12.18 -23.55
N HIS A 378 -5.82 -13.36 -24.05
CA HIS A 378 -5.90 -14.59 -23.27
C HIS A 378 -5.26 -14.35 -21.89
N ALA A 379 -6.10 -14.33 -20.85
CA ALA A 379 -5.62 -14.63 -19.51
C ALA A 379 -4.90 -15.97 -19.65
N THR A 380 -3.59 -15.97 -19.41
CA THR A 380 -2.79 -17.18 -19.51
C THR A 380 -3.38 -18.15 -18.48
N ARG A 381 -3.85 -19.30 -18.98
CA ARG A 381 -4.41 -20.37 -18.16
C ARG A 381 -3.38 -20.93 -17.21
#